data_AF-A0A3A9ELD8-F1
#
_entry.id   AF-A0A3A9ELD8-F1
#
_cell.length_a   1.000
_cell.length_b   1.000
_cell.length_c   1.000
_cell.angle_alpha   90.00
_cell.angle_beta   90.00
_cell.angle_gamma   90.00
#
_symmetry.space_group_name_H-M   'P 1'
#
loop_
_entity.id
_entity.type
_entity.pdbx_description
1 polymer ?
#
loop_
_entity_poly.entity_id
_entity_poly.type
_entity_poly.pdbx_seq_one_letter_code
_entity_poly.pdbx_strand_id
1 'polypeptide(L)'
;KYKEENKIEEGRKEFARWMAKQQSFSGGEKAYHKLDEDGQVYRLVSMAWPNKKKPPADYFIPLIHPVTGKKCPVPHRGWRNSPAKMKELLEKGEIVFGKDETVQPARKYLLKDNQYENIPSVIYYGGSDDLLLKDMGIPFDTPKVLSIVTEHILNFSKREDKILDFFAGSATTAHGVMKANAMDGGERSFLIVQMPEQIEKRHDAYKKGFRKVSEITKRRLEIAGDNIIKEKKGVDTGFRKYVVTPFPNEDGMEE
;
A
#
# COMPACT_ATOMS: atom_id res chain seq x y z
N LYS A 1 -17.01 -2.83 -25.39
CA LYS A 1 -16.39 -3.48 -26.58
C LYS A 1 -16.68 -4.98 -26.68
N TYR A 2 -15.89 -5.90 -26.08
CA TYR A 2 -16.07 -7.36 -26.31
C TYR A 2 -17.45 -7.91 -25.92
N LYS A 3 -18.10 -7.36 -24.88
CA LYS A 3 -19.47 -7.71 -24.50
C LYS A 3 -20.50 -7.29 -25.56
N GLU A 4 -20.36 -6.09 -26.12
CA GLU A 4 -21.24 -5.55 -27.17
C GLU A 4 -21.08 -6.29 -28.50
N GLU A 5 -19.88 -6.81 -28.76
CA GLU A 5 -19.58 -7.62 -29.96
C GLU A 5 -19.88 -9.12 -29.79
N ASN A 6 -20.43 -9.55 -28.64
CA ASN A 6 -20.64 -10.96 -28.29
C ASN A 6 -19.36 -11.84 -28.35
N LYS A 7 -18.20 -11.25 -28.04
CA LYS A 7 -16.86 -11.88 -28.09
C LYS A 7 -16.19 -11.93 -26.71
N ILE A 8 -16.97 -12.18 -25.66
CA ILE A 8 -16.46 -12.10 -24.28
C ILE A 8 -15.32 -13.08 -23.98
N GLU A 9 -15.31 -14.24 -24.64
CA GLU A 9 -14.26 -15.26 -24.48
C GLU A 9 -12.92 -14.82 -25.08
N GLU A 10 -12.95 -14.05 -26.18
CA GLU A 10 -11.75 -13.42 -26.73
C GLU A 10 -11.21 -12.37 -25.76
N GLY A 11 -12.09 -11.54 -25.20
CA GLY A 11 -11.75 -10.55 -24.17
C GLY A 11 -11.12 -11.20 -22.93
N ARG A 12 -11.64 -12.33 -22.45
CA ARG A 12 -11.05 -13.10 -21.33
C ARG A 12 -9.62 -13.56 -21.65
N LYS A 13 -9.39 -14.10 -22.84
CA LYS A 13 -8.06 -14.56 -23.29
C LYS A 13 -7.08 -13.40 -23.44
N GLU A 14 -7.54 -12.25 -23.95
CA GLU A 14 -6.71 -11.06 -24.07
C GLU A 14 -6.33 -10.50 -22.69
N PHE A 15 -7.31 -10.34 -21.79
CA PHE A 15 -7.06 -9.84 -20.45
C PHE A 15 -6.09 -10.72 -19.67
N ALA A 16 -6.25 -12.04 -19.72
CA ALA A 16 -5.33 -12.98 -19.07
C ALA A 16 -3.89 -12.86 -19.64
N ARG A 17 -3.75 -12.70 -20.96
CA ARG A 17 -2.45 -12.49 -21.62
C ARG A 17 -1.83 -11.15 -21.22
N TRP A 18 -2.63 -10.09 -21.09
CA TRP A 18 -2.16 -8.79 -20.63
C TRP A 18 -1.70 -8.85 -19.17
N MET A 19 -2.47 -9.49 -18.28
CA MET A 19 -2.11 -9.68 -16.87
C MET A 19 -0.79 -10.44 -16.71
N ALA A 20 -0.56 -11.48 -17.52
CA ALA A 20 0.68 -12.26 -17.48
C ALA A 20 1.94 -11.44 -17.87
N LYS A 21 1.78 -10.33 -18.60
CA LYS A 21 2.87 -9.44 -19.00
C LYS A 21 3.23 -8.40 -17.93
N GLN A 22 2.41 -8.21 -16.89
CA GLN A 22 2.64 -7.18 -15.88
C GLN A 22 3.72 -7.61 -14.89
N GLN A 23 4.95 -7.12 -15.07
CA GLN A 23 6.07 -7.51 -14.22
C GLN A 23 6.03 -6.83 -12.84
N SER A 24 5.52 -5.60 -12.76
CA SER A 24 5.45 -4.82 -11.52
C SER A 24 4.37 -5.27 -10.54
N PHE A 25 3.41 -6.09 -10.98
CA PHE A 25 2.31 -6.52 -10.12
C PHE A 25 2.76 -7.60 -9.13
N SER A 26 2.30 -7.44 -7.89
CA SER A 26 2.40 -8.41 -6.81
C SER A 26 1.66 -9.71 -7.14
N GLY A 27 1.92 -10.77 -6.35
CA GLY A 27 1.18 -12.02 -6.46
C GLY A 27 -0.32 -11.87 -6.18
N GLY A 28 -0.69 -10.94 -5.30
CA GLY A 28 -2.08 -10.62 -4.98
C GLY A 28 -2.81 -10.00 -6.17
N GLU A 29 -2.21 -9.00 -6.80
CA GLU A 29 -2.74 -8.35 -8.01
C GLU A 29 -2.82 -9.32 -9.18
N LYS A 30 -1.75 -10.10 -9.43
CA LYS A 30 -1.72 -11.13 -10.49
C LYS A 30 -2.78 -12.21 -10.32
N ALA A 31 -3.28 -12.45 -9.11
CA ALA A 31 -4.36 -13.40 -8.89
C ALA A 31 -5.69 -12.96 -9.53
N TYR A 32 -5.90 -11.65 -9.75
CA TYR A 32 -7.07 -11.07 -10.40
C TYR A 32 -6.97 -11.09 -11.93
N HIS A 33 -6.86 -12.29 -12.51
CA HIS A 33 -6.59 -12.49 -13.94
C HIS A 33 -7.82 -12.97 -14.75
N LYS A 34 -9.03 -12.90 -14.19
CA LYS A 34 -10.26 -13.37 -14.83
C LYS A 34 -11.28 -12.25 -15.02
N LEU A 35 -12.11 -12.39 -16.06
CA LEU A 35 -13.27 -11.53 -16.33
C LEU A 35 -14.55 -12.35 -16.31
N ASP A 36 -15.59 -11.83 -15.66
CA ASP A 36 -16.90 -12.47 -15.63
C ASP A 36 -17.78 -12.08 -16.84
N GLU A 37 -19.06 -12.48 -16.83
CA GLU A 37 -20.01 -12.16 -17.90
C GLU A 37 -20.27 -10.65 -18.09
N ASP A 38 -20.04 -9.86 -17.04
CA ASP A 38 -20.17 -8.42 -17.06
C ASP A 38 -18.86 -7.69 -17.35
N GLY A 39 -17.77 -8.43 -17.56
CA GLY A 39 -16.44 -7.88 -17.77
C GLY A 39 -15.80 -7.36 -16.48
N GLN A 40 -16.29 -7.76 -15.31
CA GLN A 40 -15.70 -7.41 -14.03
C GLN A 40 -14.51 -8.32 -13.73
N VAL A 41 -13.42 -7.69 -13.27
CA VAL A 41 -12.18 -8.37 -12.89
C VAL A 41 -12.39 -9.15 -11.60
N TYR A 42 -11.97 -10.41 -11.57
CA TYR A 42 -12.09 -11.25 -10.40
C TYR A 42 -10.96 -12.28 -10.27
N ARG A 43 -10.83 -12.84 -9.06
CA ARG A 43 -9.98 -14.01 -8.77
C ARG A 43 -10.82 -15.15 -8.20
N LEU A 44 -10.31 -16.37 -8.35
CA LEU A 44 -10.85 -17.54 -7.66
C LEU A 44 -10.12 -17.75 -6.33
N VAL A 45 -10.86 -18.11 -5.30
CA VAL A 45 -10.33 -18.40 -3.98
C VAL A 45 -10.87 -19.72 -3.46
N SER A 46 -10.00 -20.48 -2.81
CA SER A 46 -10.37 -21.74 -2.17
C SER A 46 -11.40 -21.50 -1.08
N MET A 47 -12.45 -22.32 -1.10
CA MET A 47 -13.47 -22.36 -0.06
C MET A 47 -13.18 -23.44 0.99
N ALA A 48 -11.97 -23.97 1.06
CA ALA A 48 -11.61 -24.97 2.05
C ALA A 48 -11.54 -24.37 3.47
N TRP A 49 -12.01 -25.14 4.45
CA TRP A 49 -11.89 -24.84 5.87
C TRP A 49 -10.40 -24.73 6.27
N PRO A 50 -9.95 -23.58 6.80
CA PRO A 50 -8.53 -23.34 7.06
C PRO A 50 -8.06 -23.99 8.36
N ASN A 51 -8.94 -24.16 9.35
CA ASN A 51 -8.54 -24.56 10.69
C ASN A 51 -8.23 -26.06 10.78
N LYS A 52 -7.36 -26.42 11.74
CA LYS A 52 -7.04 -27.82 12.04
C LYS A 52 -8.20 -28.56 12.71
N LYS A 53 -9.03 -27.85 13.48
CA LYS A 53 -10.23 -28.42 14.13
C LYS A 53 -11.27 -28.74 13.07
N LYS A 54 -11.79 -29.98 13.09
CA LYS A 54 -12.81 -30.44 12.13
C LYS A 54 -14.08 -29.59 12.28
N PRO A 55 -14.64 -29.05 11.18
CA PRO A 55 -15.92 -28.35 11.25
C PRO A 55 -17.07 -29.34 11.46
N PRO A 56 -18.27 -28.85 11.81
CA PRO A 56 -19.45 -29.69 11.92
C PRO A 56 -19.79 -30.37 10.58
N ALA A 57 -20.58 -31.45 10.63
CA ALA A 57 -20.81 -32.34 9.49
C ALA A 57 -21.50 -31.66 8.30
N ASP A 58 -22.30 -30.62 8.56
CA ASP A 58 -23.01 -29.84 7.55
C ASP A 58 -22.06 -29.01 6.65
N TYR A 59 -20.81 -28.77 7.07
CA TYR A 59 -19.77 -28.17 6.21
C TYR A 59 -19.22 -29.16 5.17
N PHE A 60 -19.68 -30.41 5.16
CA PHE A 60 -19.29 -31.42 4.16
C PHE A 60 -20.40 -31.69 3.13
N ILE A 61 -21.46 -30.88 3.10
CA ILE A 61 -22.53 -31.02 2.12
C ILE A 61 -21.97 -30.66 0.72
N PRO A 62 -22.02 -31.58 -0.26
CA PRO A 62 -21.54 -31.31 -1.61
C PRO A 62 -22.42 -30.28 -2.32
N LEU A 63 -21.78 -29.38 -3.08
CA LEU A 63 -22.51 -28.53 -4.02
C LEU A 63 -22.93 -29.34 -5.24
N ILE A 64 -24.10 -29.02 -5.79
CA ILE A 64 -24.60 -29.65 -7.02
C ILE A 64 -24.14 -28.80 -8.20
N HIS A 65 -23.51 -29.43 -9.19
CA HIS A 65 -23.07 -28.75 -10.40
C HIS A 65 -24.29 -28.31 -11.22
N PRO A 66 -24.38 -27.03 -11.65
CA PRO A 66 -25.58 -26.48 -12.28
C PRO A 66 -25.89 -27.12 -13.63
N VAL A 67 -24.86 -27.53 -14.38
CA VAL A 67 -25.03 -28.17 -15.71
C VAL A 67 -25.23 -29.69 -15.61
N THR A 68 -24.36 -30.41 -14.89
CA THR A 68 -24.38 -31.88 -14.86
C THR A 68 -25.33 -32.46 -13.81
N GLY A 69 -25.82 -31.64 -12.86
CA GLY A 69 -26.73 -32.07 -11.79
C GLY A 69 -26.09 -32.99 -10.74
N LYS A 70 -24.78 -33.23 -10.82
CA LYS A 70 -24.05 -34.15 -9.94
C LYS A 70 -23.34 -33.42 -8.80
N LYS A 71 -23.00 -34.18 -7.76
CA LYS A 71 -22.26 -33.69 -6.59
C LYS A 71 -20.81 -33.38 -6.97
N CYS A 72 -20.36 -32.16 -6.63
CA CYS A 72 -18.97 -31.76 -6.78
C CYS A 72 -18.11 -32.26 -5.60
N PRO A 73 -16.77 -32.41 -5.78
CA PRO A 73 -15.85 -32.66 -4.70
C PRO A 73 -15.98 -31.64 -3.57
N VAL A 74 -15.91 -32.15 -2.36
CA VAL A 74 -15.84 -31.36 -1.13
C VAL A 74 -14.37 -31.31 -0.69
N PRO A 75 -13.86 -30.15 -0.23
CA PRO A 75 -12.51 -30.09 0.33
C PRO A 75 -12.34 -31.12 1.43
N HIS A 76 -11.15 -31.71 1.56
CA HIS A 76 -10.90 -32.72 2.59
C HIS A 76 -11.24 -32.26 4.02
N ARG A 77 -11.06 -30.96 4.32
CA ARG A 77 -11.39 -30.35 5.62
C ARG A 77 -12.82 -29.77 5.70
N GLY A 78 -13.64 -29.96 4.67
CA GLY A 78 -14.95 -29.33 4.54
C GLY A 78 -14.87 -27.90 4.00
N TRP A 79 -16.04 -27.32 3.74
CA TRP A 79 -16.18 -25.94 3.33
C TRP A 79 -15.80 -24.97 4.45
N ARG A 80 -15.42 -23.74 4.09
CA ARG A 80 -15.13 -22.65 5.03
C ARG A 80 -16.41 -22.04 5.61
N ASN A 81 -17.47 -22.01 4.81
CA ASN A 81 -18.71 -21.30 5.13
C ASN A 81 -19.82 -22.27 5.52
N SER A 82 -20.72 -21.83 6.39
CA SER A 82 -21.89 -22.61 6.81
C SER A 82 -22.84 -22.88 5.63
N PRO A 83 -23.74 -23.88 5.70
CA PRO A 83 -24.72 -24.15 4.64
C PRO A 83 -25.56 -22.93 4.27
N ALA A 84 -25.99 -22.16 5.26
CA ALA A 84 -26.76 -20.92 5.04
C ALA A 84 -25.96 -19.90 4.23
N LYS A 85 -24.68 -19.68 4.59
CA LYS A 85 -23.81 -18.76 3.85
C LYS A 85 -23.46 -19.30 2.47
N MET A 86 -23.26 -20.61 2.31
CA MET A 86 -23.04 -21.23 1.00
C MET A 86 -24.25 -21.03 0.08
N LYS A 87 -25.47 -21.13 0.60
CA LYS A 87 -26.69 -20.83 -0.14
C LYS A 87 -26.74 -19.38 -0.61
N GLU A 88 -26.46 -18.43 0.29
CA GLU A 88 -26.40 -17.00 -0.07
C GLU A 88 -25.37 -16.73 -1.19
N LEU A 89 -24.20 -17.37 -1.13
CA LEU A 89 -23.16 -17.21 -2.15
C LEU A 89 -23.57 -17.78 -3.51
N LEU A 90 -24.32 -18.89 -3.53
CA LEU A 90 -24.90 -19.45 -4.75
C LEU A 90 -25.93 -18.49 -5.37
N GLU A 91 -26.84 -17.98 -4.54
CA GLU A 91 -27.89 -17.03 -4.97
C GLU A 91 -27.29 -15.73 -5.53
N LYS A 92 -26.15 -15.29 -4.98
CA LYS A 92 -25.40 -14.12 -5.47
C LYS A 92 -24.52 -14.37 -6.70
N GLY A 93 -24.39 -15.62 -7.16
CA GLY A 93 -23.47 -15.95 -8.26
C GLY A 93 -21.99 -15.78 -7.89
N GLU A 94 -21.66 -15.88 -6.60
CA GLU A 94 -20.28 -15.78 -6.08
C GLU A 94 -19.53 -17.12 -6.09
N ILE A 95 -20.14 -18.20 -6.60
CA ILE A 95 -19.49 -19.51 -6.72
C ILE A 95 -19.30 -19.85 -8.19
N VAL A 96 -18.05 -20.14 -8.56
CA VAL A 96 -17.68 -20.59 -9.89
C VAL A 96 -17.48 -22.09 -9.87
N PHE A 97 -18.25 -22.79 -10.69
CA PHE A 97 -18.12 -24.21 -10.95
C PHE A 97 -17.09 -24.45 -12.06
N GLY A 98 -16.47 -25.62 -12.06
CA GLY A 98 -15.59 -26.02 -13.14
C GLY A 98 -16.35 -26.34 -14.42
N LYS A 99 -15.65 -26.98 -15.36
CA LYS A 99 -16.29 -27.45 -16.61
C LYS A 99 -17.34 -28.54 -16.34
N ASP A 100 -17.11 -29.35 -15.31
CA ASP A 100 -17.96 -30.46 -14.90
C ASP A 100 -17.90 -30.66 -13.37
N GLU A 101 -18.61 -31.68 -12.87
CA GLU A 101 -18.67 -32.01 -11.44
C GLU A 101 -17.34 -32.50 -10.86
N THR A 102 -16.31 -32.80 -11.65
CA THR A 102 -15.06 -33.37 -11.13
C THR A 102 -14.13 -32.30 -10.54
N VAL A 103 -14.38 -31.03 -10.85
CA VAL A 103 -13.60 -29.89 -10.38
C VAL A 103 -14.27 -29.29 -9.16
N GLN A 104 -13.49 -29.10 -8.10
CA GLN A 104 -13.97 -28.45 -6.87
C GLN A 104 -14.36 -26.98 -7.16
N PRO A 105 -15.60 -26.55 -6.81
CA PRO A 105 -16.01 -25.16 -6.94
C PRO A 105 -15.15 -24.21 -6.11
N ALA A 106 -15.01 -22.99 -6.60
CA ALA A 106 -14.25 -21.92 -5.96
C ALA A 106 -15.09 -20.65 -5.79
N ARG A 107 -14.71 -19.79 -4.84
CA ARG A 107 -15.39 -18.52 -4.63
C ARG A 107 -14.84 -17.46 -5.59
N LYS A 108 -15.74 -16.66 -6.16
CA LYS A 108 -15.47 -15.49 -6.99
C LYS A 108 -15.24 -14.27 -6.09
N TYR A 109 -14.06 -13.67 -6.14
CA TYR A 109 -13.78 -12.40 -5.46
C TYR A 109 -13.60 -11.33 -6.52
N LEU A 110 -14.55 -10.40 -6.60
CA LEU A 110 -14.50 -9.27 -7.52
C LEU A 110 -13.48 -8.25 -7.02
N LEU A 111 -12.63 -7.74 -7.91
CA LEU A 111 -11.59 -6.77 -7.58
C LEU A 111 -12.20 -5.49 -7.00
N LYS A 112 -13.32 -5.02 -7.56
CA LYS A 112 -14.03 -3.81 -7.09
C LYS A 112 -14.44 -3.87 -5.61
N ASP A 113 -14.67 -5.07 -5.08
CA ASP A 113 -15.10 -5.27 -3.70
C ASP A 113 -13.91 -5.61 -2.77
N ASN A 114 -12.71 -5.78 -3.34
CA ASN A 114 -11.50 -6.25 -2.66
C ASN A 114 -10.27 -5.45 -3.14
N GLN A 115 -10.41 -4.13 -3.23
CA GLN A 115 -9.34 -3.23 -3.72
C GLN A 115 -8.26 -2.93 -2.68
N TYR A 116 -8.57 -3.13 -1.40
CA TYR A 116 -7.69 -2.81 -0.29
C TYR A 116 -7.27 -4.07 0.44
N GLU A 117 -6.00 -4.12 0.84
CA GLU A 117 -5.46 -5.12 1.75
C GLU A 117 -5.00 -4.43 3.04
N ASN A 118 -4.98 -5.18 4.14
CA ASN A 118 -4.43 -4.65 5.39
C ASN A 118 -2.91 -4.54 5.28
N ILE A 119 -2.32 -3.50 5.88
CA ILE A 119 -0.87 -3.44 6.03
C ILE A 119 -0.42 -4.60 6.92
N PRO A 120 0.60 -5.39 6.52
CA PRO A 120 1.16 -6.45 7.34
C PRO A 120 1.67 -5.91 8.68
N SER A 121 1.41 -6.63 9.77
CA SER A 121 1.97 -6.28 11.09
C SER A 121 3.48 -6.53 11.19
N VAL A 122 4.05 -7.30 10.24
CA VAL A 122 5.49 -7.60 10.17
C VAL A 122 6.02 -7.12 8.82
N ILE A 123 6.91 -6.13 8.88
CA ILE A 123 7.62 -5.60 7.71
C ILE A 123 9.03 -6.19 7.74
N TYR A 124 9.34 -7.08 6.80
CA TYR A 124 10.65 -7.74 6.68
C TYR A 124 11.68 -6.81 6.01
N TYR A 125 11.90 -5.64 6.59
CA TYR A 125 12.89 -4.66 6.11
C TYR A 125 13.69 -4.11 7.30
N GLY A 126 14.99 -4.44 7.34
CA GLY A 126 15.91 -4.02 8.41
C GLY A 126 16.93 -2.97 7.98
N GLY A 127 16.73 -2.31 6.84
CA GLY A 127 17.69 -1.35 6.27
C GLY A 127 17.40 0.12 6.60
N SER A 128 18.21 0.98 6.00
CA SER A 128 18.14 2.45 6.03
C SER A 128 18.25 3.02 4.62
N ASP A 129 17.88 4.28 4.45
CA ASP A 129 17.95 5.02 3.19
C ASP A 129 19.31 5.71 2.97
N ASP A 130 20.42 5.06 3.34
CA ASP A 130 21.76 5.66 3.25
C ASP A 130 22.15 5.98 1.79
N LEU A 131 21.79 5.09 0.85
CA LEU A 131 22.06 5.31 -0.58
C LEU A 131 21.27 6.50 -1.13
N LEU A 132 19.98 6.59 -0.79
CA LEU A 132 19.15 7.73 -1.18
C LEU A 132 19.75 9.05 -0.68
N LEU A 133 20.17 9.10 0.59
CA LEU A 133 20.77 10.31 1.14
C LEU A 133 22.13 10.63 0.53
N LYS A 134 22.94 9.61 0.25
CA LYS A 134 24.21 9.78 -0.45
C LYS A 134 24.01 10.40 -1.84
N ASP A 135 23.02 9.93 -2.60
CA ASP A 135 22.70 10.46 -3.93
C ASP A 135 22.15 11.88 -3.86
N MET A 136 21.40 12.21 -2.80
CA MET A 136 20.97 13.58 -2.50
C MET A 136 22.09 14.47 -1.94
N GLY A 137 23.27 13.92 -1.65
CA GLY A 137 24.37 14.65 -1.01
C GLY A 137 24.12 15.04 0.46
N ILE A 138 23.13 14.43 1.12
CA ILE A 138 22.73 14.72 2.50
C ILE A 138 23.55 13.85 3.48
N PRO A 139 24.38 14.46 4.34
CA PRO A 139 25.17 13.73 5.33
C PRO A 139 24.37 13.51 6.61
N PHE A 140 23.64 12.40 6.72
CA PHE A 140 22.90 12.04 7.93
C PHE A 140 22.97 10.54 8.16
N ASP A 141 23.24 10.14 9.39
CA ASP A 141 23.40 8.73 9.75
C ASP A 141 22.04 8.10 10.09
N THR A 142 21.81 6.85 9.66
CA THR A 142 20.63 6.05 10.03
C THR A 142 19.26 6.70 9.69
N PRO A 143 19.07 7.24 8.47
CA PRO A 143 17.77 7.76 8.08
C PRO A 143 16.71 6.66 8.08
N LYS A 144 15.49 7.05 8.44
CA LYS A 144 14.31 6.19 8.27
C LYS A 144 14.06 5.96 6.77
N VAL A 145 13.38 4.87 6.48
CA VAL A 145 13.13 4.39 5.13
C VAL A 145 11.95 5.14 4.52
N LEU A 146 12.21 5.91 3.47
CA LEU A 146 11.23 6.79 2.84
C LEU A 146 10.04 6.01 2.28
N SER A 147 10.26 4.85 1.67
CA SER A 147 9.18 4.05 1.07
C SER A 147 8.18 3.58 2.13
N ILE A 148 8.66 3.08 3.28
CA ILE A 148 7.83 2.64 4.40
C ILE A 148 7.06 3.80 4.99
N VAL A 149 7.73 4.93 5.24
CA VAL A 149 7.08 6.13 5.80
C VAL A 149 6.02 6.66 4.82
N THR A 150 6.29 6.68 3.52
CA THR A 150 5.33 7.10 2.49
C THR A 150 4.12 6.16 2.44
N GLU A 151 4.34 4.85 2.48
CA GLU A 151 3.28 3.85 2.55
C GLU A 151 2.39 4.06 3.78
N HIS A 152 2.98 4.29 4.94
CA HIS A 152 2.23 4.53 6.18
C HIS A 152 1.40 5.82 6.09
N ILE A 153 1.95 6.88 5.52
CA ILE A 153 1.21 8.13 5.27
C ILE A 153 0.00 7.86 4.36
N LEU A 154 0.18 7.14 3.25
CA LEU A 154 -0.92 6.84 2.32
C LEU A 154 -2.05 6.03 2.98
N ASN A 155 -1.71 5.11 3.89
CA ASN A 155 -2.70 4.22 4.50
C ASN A 155 -3.32 4.78 5.79
N PHE A 156 -2.61 5.62 6.54
CA PHE A 156 -3.06 6.10 7.85
C PHE A 156 -3.52 7.57 7.85
N SER A 157 -3.52 8.24 6.70
CA SER A 157 -3.99 9.62 6.59
C SER A 157 -4.87 9.84 5.36
N LYS A 158 -5.86 10.72 5.53
CA LYS A 158 -6.65 11.26 4.43
C LYS A 158 -5.83 12.24 3.61
N ARG A 159 -6.36 12.63 2.46
CA ARG A 159 -5.66 13.43 1.45
C ARG A 159 -5.38 14.86 1.90
N GLU A 160 -6.03 15.34 2.96
CA GLU A 160 -6.00 16.71 3.45
C GLU A 160 -5.50 16.81 4.91
N ASP A 161 -5.07 15.68 5.47
CA ASP A 161 -4.63 15.59 6.86
C ASP A 161 -3.32 16.34 7.11
N LYS A 162 -3.08 16.62 8.40
CA LYS A 162 -1.89 17.31 8.90
C LYS A 162 -1.01 16.31 9.63
N ILE A 163 0.25 16.21 9.22
CA ILE A 163 1.18 15.21 9.73
C ILE A 163 2.24 15.91 10.58
N LEU A 164 2.36 15.50 11.83
CA LEU A 164 3.30 16.05 12.79
C LEU A 164 4.46 15.07 13.04
N ASP A 165 5.69 15.56 12.95
CA ASP A 165 6.89 14.86 13.40
C ASP A 165 7.78 15.80 14.20
N PHE A 166 7.75 15.68 15.52
CA PHE A 166 8.54 16.53 16.42
C PHE A 166 9.95 15.99 16.72
N PHE A 167 10.36 14.93 16.02
CA PHE A 167 11.72 14.38 16.02
C PHE A 167 12.19 14.18 14.58
N ALA A 168 12.16 15.27 13.80
CA ALA A 168 12.32 15.21 12.35
C ALA A 168 13.59 14.47 11.90
N GLY A 169 14.71 14.66 12.61
CA GLY A 169 16.01 14.14 12.24
C GLY A 169 16.36 14.52 10.80
N SER A 170 16.47 13.51 9.94
CA SER A 170 16.71 13.74 8.52
C SER A 170 15.52 14.34 7.75
N ALA A 171 14.32 14.51 8.33
CA ALA A 171 13.06 14.88 7.66
C ALA A 171 12.50 13.82 6.70
N THR A 172 12.58 12.55 7.08
CA THR A 172 11.99 11.47 6.28
C THR A 172 10.46 11.60 6.19
N THR A 173 9.79 11.98 7.29
CA THR A 173 8.33 12.15 7.33
C THR A 173 7.83 13.20 6.34
N ALA A 174 8.38 14.41 6.38
CA ALA A 174 7.98 15.48 5.46
C ALA A 174 8.30 15.16 3.99
N HIS A 175 9.43 14.51 3.69
CA HIS A 175 9.69 13.98 2.34
C HIS A 175 8.60 12.95 1.95
N GLY A 176 8.23 12.04 2.85
CA GLY A 176 7.15 11.07 2.61
C GLY A 176 5.80 11.73 2.32
N VAL A 177 5.48 12.85 2.99
CA VAL A 177 4.24 13.61 2.74
C VAL A 177 4.23 14.18 1.33
N MET A 178 5.30 14.84 0.90
CA MET A 178 5.43 15.38 -0.45
C MET A 178 5.28 14.27 -1.51
N LYS A 179 5.90 13.11 -1.26
CA LYS A 179 5.83 11.96 -2.17
C LYS A 179 4.43 11.34 -2.21
N ALA A 180 3.75 11.22 -1.07
CA ALA A 180 2.38 10.74 -1.00
C ALA A 180 1.43 11.64 -1.81
N ASN A 181 1.51 12.97 -1.63
CA ASN A 181 0.73 13.94 -2.41
C ASN A 181 1.06 13.85 -3.91
N ALA A 182 2.32 13.66 -4.28
CA ALA A 182 2.69 13.42 -5.67
C ALA A 182 2.10 12.11 -6.23
N MET A 183 1.96 11.07 -5.42
CA MET A 183 1.41 9.78 -5.86
C MET A 183 -0.11 9.83 -6.05
N ASP A 184 -0.85 10.27 -5.03
CA ASP A 184 -2.32 10.20 -5.03
C ASP A 184 -3.01 11.52 -5.44
N GLY A 185 -2.26 12.61 -5.58
CA GLY A 185 -2.80 13.96 -5.83
C GLY A 185 -3.44 14.59 -4.61
N GLY A 186 -3.05 14.17 -3.40
CA GLY A 186 -3.48 14.76 -2.15
C GLY A 186 -2.86 16.13 -1.86
N GLU A 187 -3.35 16.74 -0.80
CA GLU A 187 -2.98 18.06 -0.28
C GLU A 187 -2.61 17.97 1.22
N ARG A 188 -2.01 16.85 1.63
CA ARG A 188 -1.56 16.65 3.01
C ARG A 188 -0.52 17.72 3.33
N SER A 189 -0.59 18.26 4.54
CA SER A 189 0.41 19.23 5.03
C SER A 189 1.20 18.62 6.16
N PHE A 190 2.42 19.13 6.38
CA PHE A 190 3.28 18.66 7.45
C PHE A 190 3.75 19.79 8.36
N LEU A 191 3.93 19.46 9.63
CA LEU A 191 4.68 20.25 10.60
C LEU A 191 5.78 19.34 11.15
N ILE A 192 7.02 19.76 11.01
CA ILE A 192 8.13 19.03 11.61
C ILE A 192 8.93 19.94 12.53
N VAL A 193 9.46 19.36 13.61
CA VAL A 193 10.31 20.06 14.57
C VAL A 193 11.67 19.38 14.61
N GLN A 194 12.73 20.18 14.49
CA GLN A 194 14.10 19.73 14.67
C GLN A 194 14.84 20.69 15.57
N MET A 195 15.41 20.16 16.65
CA MET A 195 16.28 20.91 17.53
C MET A 195 17.56 21.32 16.78
N PRO A 196 18.07 22.57 16.94
CA PRO A 196 19.29 23.04 16.28
C PRO A 196 20.57 22.48 16.93
N GLU A 197 20.64 21.16 17.10
CA GLU A 197 21.77 20.44 17.69
C GLU A 197 23.05 20.70 16.92
N GLN A 198 24.12 21.04 17.63
CA GLN A 198 25.43 21.30 17.04
C GLN A 198 26.04 20.00 16.53
N ILE A 199 26.58 20.05 15.33
CA ILE A 199 27.28 18.92 14.70
C ILE A 199 28.72 18.92 15.19
N GLU A 200 29.22 17.77 15.64
CA GLU A 200 30.61 17.60 16.03
C GLU A 200 31.58 17.88 14.87
N LYS A 201 32.70 18.56 15.15
CA LYS A 201 33.70 18.94 14.12
C LYS A 201 34.24 17.75 13.31
N ARG A 202 34.29 16.56 13.91
CA ARG A 202 34.79 15.33 13.28
C ARG A 202 33.79 14.69 12.31
N HIS A 203 32.49 15.01 12.45
CA HIS A 203 31.41 14.42 11.67
C HIS A 203 31.47 14.90 10.21
N ASP A 204 31.09 14.04 9.26
CA ASP A 204 31.19 14.35 7.84
C ASP A 204 30.28 15.50 7.40
N ALA A 205 29.12 15.64 8.05
CA ALA A 205 28.26 16.81 7.85
C ALA A 205 28.98 18.12 8.18
N TYR A 206 29.83 18.15 9.21
CA TYR A 206 30.58 19.35 9.57
C TYR A 206 31.58 19.75 8.49
N LYS A 207 32.29 18.75 7.94
CA LYS A 207 33.24 18.92 6.83
C LYS A 207 32.55 19.42 5.56
N LYS A 208 31.28 19.04 5.36
CA LYS A 208 30.41 19.52 4.27
C LYS A 208 29.77 20.89 4.53
N GLY A 209 30.13 21.57 5.61
CA GLY A 209 29.71 22.94 5.90
C GLY A 209 28.46 23.06 6.78
N PHE A 210 27.83 21.96 7.18
CA PHE A 210 26.74 22.01 8.14
C PHE A 210 27.27 22.28 9.55
N ARG A 211 26.51 23.03 10.34
CA ARG A 211 26.79 23.33 11.74
C ARG A 211 25.71 22.79 12.65
N LYS A 212 24.47 22.73 12.18
CA LYS A 212 23.32 22.25 12.95
C LYS A 212 22.57 21.14 12.24
N VAL A 213 22.02 20.18 12.98
CA VAL A 213 21.20 19.11 12.41
C VAL A 213 20.01 19.68 11.62
N SER A 214 19.38 20.75 12.12
CA SER A 214 18.26 21.42 11.43
C SER A 214 18.62 22.00 10.05
N GLU A 215 19.89 22.26 9.76
CA GLU A 215 20.35 22.67 8.43
C GLU A 215 20.35 21.50 7.46
N ILE A 216 20.72 20.29 7.92
CA ILE A 216 20.64 19.06 7.14
C ILE A 216 19.17 18.73 6.83
N THR A 217 18.30 18.82 7.85
CA THR A 217 16.85 18.66 7.73
C THR A 217 16.27 19.57 6.66
N LYS A 218 16.57 20.88 6.73
CA LYS A 218 16.13 21.87 5.73
C LYS A 218 16.66 21.52 4.34
N ARG A 219 17.94 21.17 4.23
CA ARG A 219 18.57 20.87 2.94
C ARG A 219 17.95 19.65 2.28
N ARG A 220 17.62 18.59 3.03
CA ARG A 220 16.91 17.44 2.46
C ARG A 220 15.56 17.85 1.89
N LEU A 221 14.80 18.69 2.60
CA LEU A 221 13.48 19.12 2.13
C LEU A 221 13.53 19.94 0.85
N GLU A 222 14.51 20.84 0.72
CA GLU A 222 14.73 21.60 -0.51
C GLU A 222 14.99 20.65 -1.70
N ILE A 223 15.95 19.73 -1.55
CA ILE A 223 16.30 18.78 -2.62
C ILE A 223 15.13 17.83 -2.94
N ALA A 224 14.43 17.35 -1.91
CA ALA A 224 13.27 16.47 -2.07
C ALA A 224 12.17 17.18 -2.87
N GLY A 225 11.83 18.42 -2.50
CA GLY A 225 10.85 19.22 -3.21
C GLY A 225 11.23 19.46 -4.68
N ASP A 226 12.47 19.88 -4.93
CA ASP A 226 12.99 20.10 -6.28
C ASP A 226 12.90 18.83 -7.16
N ASN A 227 13.24 17.67 -6.60
CA ASN A 227 13.17 16.40 -7.32
C ASN A 227 11.72 16.02 -7.64
N ILE A 228 10.80 16.18 -6.68
CA ILE A 228 9.38 15.85 -6.86
C ILE A 228 8.74 16.77 -7.90
N ILE A 229 9.05 18.07 -7.89
CA ILE A 229 8.52 19.02 -8.88
C ILE A 229 8.99 18.68 -10.30
N LYS A 230 10.24 18.21 -10.46
CA LYS A 230 10.76 17.75 -11.76
C LYS A 230 10.00 16.53 -12.28
N GLU A 231 9.63 15.61 -11.40
CA GLU A 231 8.88 14.40 -11.74
C GLU A 231 7.40 14.68 -11.98
N LYS A 232 6.77 15.54 -11.16
CA LYS A 232 5.35 15.87 -11.23
C LYS A 232 5.09 17.34 -10.91
N LYS A 233 4.66 18.09 -11.93
CA LYS A 233 4.26 19.49 -11.79
C LYS A 233 2.96 19.62 -10.99
N GLY A 234 2.81 20.74 -10.28
CA GLY A 234 1.58 21.10 -9.56
C GLY A 234 1.45 20.50 -8.16
N VAL A 235 2.47 19.80 -7.66
CA VAL A 235 2.52 19.33 -6.26
C VAL A 235 3.08 20.46 -5.38
N ASP A 236 2.40 20.79 -4.28
CA ASP A 236 2.95 21.71 -3.28
C ASP A 236 4.03 20.99 -2.46
N THR A 237 5.29 21.38 -2.68
CA THR A 237 6.44 20.94 -1.90
C THR A 237 7.06 22.08 -1.10
N GLY A 238 6.39 23.24 -1.06
CA GLY A 238 6.85 24.41 -0.34
C GLY A 238 6.79 24.20 1.17
N PHE A 239 7.66 24.90 1.89
CA PHE A 239 7.61 24.94 3.35
C PHE A 239 8.14 26.27 3.88
N ARG A 240 7.76 26.59 5.12
CA ARG A 240 8.27 27.76 5.84
C ARG A 240 9.07 27.30 7.04
N LYS A 241 10.20 27.97 7.30
CA LYS A 241 11.02 27.73 8.48
C LYS A 241 10.66 28.76 9.55
N TYR A 242 10.32 28.26 10.73
CA TYR A 242 10.18 29.05 11.94
C TYR A 242 11.30 28.69 12.91
N VAL A 243 11.66 29.63 13.78
CA VAL A 243 12.64 29.43 14.85
C VAL A 243 11.97 29.89 16.13
N VAL A 244 12.11 29.10 17.20
CA VAL A 244 11.70 29.54 18.53
C VAL A 244 12.80 30.44 19.06
N THR A 245 12.46 31.69 19.31
CA THR A 245 13.31 32.61 20.06
C THR A 245 12.96 32.47 21.55
N PRO A 246 13.93 32.66 22.46
CA PRO A 246 13.61 32.78 23.87
C PRO A 246 12.50 33.82 24.07
N PHE A 247 11.58 33.54 25.00
CA PHE A 247 10.74 34.61 25.52
C PHE A 247 11.67 35.60 26.23
N PRO A 248 11.55 36.93 26.02
CA PRO A 248 12.27 37.86 26.85
C PRO A 248 11.90 37.55 28.31
N ASN A 249 12.89 37.26 29.14
CA ASN A 249 12.69 37.22 30.59
C ASN A 249 12.04 38.56 31.00
N GLU A 250 11.26 38.60 32.08
CA GLU A 250 10.63 39.85 32.57
C GLU A 250 11.66 41.00 32.77
N ASP A 251 12.95 40.67 32.81
CA ASP A 251 14.08 41.58 33.00
C ASP A 251 14.88 41.92 31.73
N GLY A 252 14.49 41.45 30.54
CA GLY A 252 15.04 41.90 29.26
C GLY A 252 16.53 41.57 28.98
N MET A 253 17.14 40.64 29.71
CA MET A 253 18.52 40.17 29.43
C MET A 253 18.54 38.79 28.77
N GLU A 254 19.23 38.70 27.63
CA GLU A 254 19.55 37.44 26.93
C GLU A 254 20.66 36.67 27.67
N GLU A 255 20.51 35.35 27.82
CA GLU A 255 21.61 34.42 28.17
C GLU A 255 22.43 34.04 26.93
#